data_AF-A0A928LRI9-F1
#
_entry.id   AF-A0A928LRI9-F1
#
_cell.length_a   1.000
_cell.length_b   1.000
_cell.length_c   1.000
_cell.angle_alpha   90.00
_cell.angle_beta   90.00
_cell.angle_gamma   90.00
#
_symmetry.space_group_name_H-M   'P 1'
#
loop_
_entity.id
_entity.type
_entity.pdbx_description
1 polymer ?
#
loop_
_entity_poly.entity_id
_entity_poly.type
_entity_poly.pdbx_seq_one_letter_code
_entity_poly.pdbx_strand_id
1 'polypeptide(L)'
;MPIPIYLAMTGAEFLTCTQLPTRLGWMACHFSPSGEGLCNFPAQLPPNSLLILDDSTPYQDHGCDVILSQLSDAVTKLHPAALLLDFQRPDHDGLRTLTERIVSTLSCPVVVSSCYADTLDCPIFLPPEPLWQPLPEYLEPYRNREIWLDAAPICAQVLVDKDTSHYLPLSYTTCDACPHYDDTLHCRYHIKIEQEQIVFSLCRSCAELASWLAEAEALGVKGAVGLFQELRDFSS
;
A
#
# COMPACT_ATOMS: atom_id res chain seq x y z
N MET A 1 0.11 -15.87 13.59
CA MET A 1 -0.34 -16.42 12.29
C MET A 1 0.15 -15.38 11.32
N PRO A 2 0.96 -15.75 10.32
CA PRO A 2 1.65 -14.78 9.47
C PRO A 2 0.64 -13.76 8.95
N ILE A 3 1.03 -12.48 9.00
CA ILE A 3 0.17 -11.42 8.49
C ILE A 3 -0.21 -11.72 7.04
N PRO A 4 -1.50 -11.57 6.65
CA PRO A 4 -1.92 -11.80 5.28
C PRO A 4 -1.27 -10.77 4.35
N ILE A 5 -0.64 -11.25 3.29
CA ILE A 5 -0.04 -10.42 2.25
C ILE A 5 -0.92 -10.53 1.01
N TYR A 6 -1.56 -9.44 0.61
CA TYR A 6 -2.38 -9.37 -0.59
C TYR A 6 -1.53 -8.90 -1.77
N LEU A 7 -1.52 -9.68 -2.84
CA LEU A 7 -0.80 -9.34 -4.06
C LEU A 7 -1.71 -8.53 -4.99
N ALA A 8 -1.48 -7.22 -5.04
CA ALA A 8 -2.20 -6.29 -5.89
C ALA A 8 -1.89 -6.57 -7.37
N MET A 9 -2.92 -6.89 -8.14
CA MET A 9 -2.86 -7.28 -9.54
C MET A 9 -3.68 -6.33 -10.40
N THR A 10 -3.10 -5.92 -11.52
CA THR A 10 -3.85 -5.25 -12.59
C THR A 10 -4.78 -6.24 -13.29
N GLY A 11 -5.78 -5.73 -14.01
CA GLY A 11 -6.67 -6.58 -14.82
C GLY A 11 -5.92 -7.38 -15.89
N ALA A 12 -4.85 -6.84 -16.46
CA ALA A 12 -4.02 -7.53 -17.45
C ALA A 12 -3.22 -8.69 -16.82
N GLU A 13 -2.64 -8.48 -15.64
CA GLU A 13 -1.96 -9.53 -14.90
C GLU A 13 -2.92 -10.65 -14.52
N PHE A 14 -4.11 -10.30 -14.01
CA PHE A 14 -5.13 -11.29 -13.64
C PHE A 14 -5.50 -12.21 -14.81
N LEU A 15 -5.66 -11.66 -16.01
CA LEU A 15 -6.04 -12.42 -17.20
C LEU A 15 -4.91 -13.30 -17.76
N THR A 16 -3.66 -12.92 -17.53
CA THR A 16 -2.48 -13.61 -18.06
C THR A 16 -1.84 -14.57 -17.06
N CYS A 17 -2.16 -14.42 -15.77
CA CYS A 17 -1.66 -15.27 -14.71
C CYS A 17 -2.25 -16.68 -14.81
N THR A 18 -1.39 -17.70 -14.86
CA THR A 18 -1.80 -19.11 -14.96
C THR A 18 -2.35 -19.65 -13.64
N GLN A 19 -1.88 -19.11 -12.50
CA GLN A 19 -2.33 -19.49 -11.17
C GLN A 19 -2.42 -18.24 -10.29
N LEU A 20 -3.64 -17.89 -9.90
CA LEU A 20 -3.88 -16.73 -9.05
C LEU A 20 -3.33 -16.95 -7.63
N PRO A 21 -2.78 -15.91 -6.99
CA PRO A 21 -2.38 -15.96 -5.59
C PRO A 21 -3.58 -16.22 -4.68
N THR A 22 -3.35 -16.93 -3.57
CA THR A 22 -4.42 -17.21 -2.59
C THR A 22 -4.96 -15.94 -1.94
N ARG A 23 -4.12 -14.91 -1.79
CA ARG A 23 -4.47 -13.58 -1.29
C ARG A 23 -4.29 -12.58 -2.42
N LEU A 24 -5.30 -12.49 -3.27
CA LEU A 24 -5.30 -11.59 -4.42
C LEU A 24 -5.82 -10.21 -4.02
N GLY A 25 -5.18 -9.15 -4.49
CA GLY A 25 -5.72 -7.79 -4.48
C GLY A 25 -6.12 -7.38 -5.90
N TRP A 26 -7.38 -7.01 -6.13
CA TRP A 26 -7.82 -6.51 -7.44
C TRP A 26 -7.56 -5.01 -7.55
N MET A 27 -6.45 -4.64 -8.20
CA MET A 27 -6.00 -3.25 -8.42
C MET A 27 -6.30 -2.82 -9.85
N ALA A 28 -7.59 -2.79 -10.18
CA ALA A 28 -8.05 -2.23 -11.45
C ALA A 28 -9.35 -1.46 -11.32
N CYS A 29 -9.99 -1.44 -10.15
CA CYS A 29 -11.20 -0.65 -9.94
C CYS A 29 -10.81 0.81 -9.68
N HIS A 30 -11.37 1.73 -10.45
CA HIS A 30 -11.13 3.17 -10.35
C HIS A 30 -12.37 3.95 -10.78
N PHE A 31 -12.32 5.26 -10.60
CA PHE A 31 -13.35 6.18 -11.08
C PHE A 31 -13.49 6.12 -12.59
N SER A 32 -14.73 6.14 -13.10
CA SER A 32 -14.96 6.13 -14.55
C SER A 32 -14.43 7.41 -15.20
N PRO A 33 -13.68 7.33 -16.32
CA PRO A 33 -13.27 8.51 -17.07
C PRO A 33 -14.43 9.33 -17.64
N SER A 34 -15.64 8.77 -17.73
CA SER A 34 -16.84 9.49 -18.16
C SER A 34 -17.43 10.42 -17.09
N GLY A 35 -16.92 10.38 -15.86
CA GLY A 35 -17.52 11.07 -14.71
C GLY A 35 -18.69 10.31 -14.07
N GLU A 36 -19.04 9.12 -14.57
CA GLU A 36 -20.18 8.34 -14.10
C GLU A 36 -19.74 7.10 -13.30
N GLY A 37 -19.74 7.20 -11.97
CA GLY A 37 -19.47 6.09 -11.07
C GLY A 37 -18.06 5.48 -11.19
N LEU A 38 -17.98 4.18 -11.02
CA LEU A 38 -16.77 3.36 -11.02
C LEU A 38 -16.73 2.43 -12.24
N CYS A 39 -15.54 2.00 -12.62
CA CYS A 39 -15.32 1.05 -13.70
C CYS A 39 -14.41 -0.12 -13.28
N ASN A 40 -14.30 -1.10 -14.18
CA ASN A 40 -13.34 -2.20 -14.08
C ASN A 40 -13.46 -3.08 -12.82
N PHE A 41 -14.70 -3.30 -12.35
CA PHE A 41 -14.97 -4.36 -11.39
C PHE A 41 -14.67 -5.74 -12.00
N PRO A 42 -14.15 -6.70 -11.21
CA PRO A 42 -13.96 -8.06 -11.67
C PRO A 42 -15.31 -8.78 -11.75
N ALA A 43 -15.41 -9.74 -12.67
CA ALA A 43 -16.62 -10.58 -12.77
C ALA A 43 -16.78 -11.51 -11.55
N GLN A 44 -15.64 -12.01 -11.04
CA GLN A 44 -15.50 -12.88 -9.89
C GLN A 44 -14.13 -12.68 -9.26
N LEU A 45 -13.99 -12.99 -7.98
CA LEU A 45 -12.71 -13.03 -7.27
C LEU A 45 -12.57 -14.36 -6.51
N PRO A 46 -11.33 -14.86 -6.33
CA PRO A 46 -11.09 -15.93 -5.36
C PRO A 46 -11.60 -15.54 -3.96
N PRO A 47 -12.05 -16.50 -3.13
CA PRO A 47 -12.44 -16.22 -1.76
C PRO A 47 -11.33 -15.52 -0.97
N ASN A 48 -11.71 -14.61 -0.08
CA ASN A 48 -10.79 -13.80 0.70
C ASN A 48 -9.84 -12.90 -0.12
N SER A 49 -10.25 -12.46 -1.31
CA SER A 49 -9.52 -11.43 -2.07
C SER A 49 -9.79 -10.03 -1.50
N LEU A 50 -8.85 -9.12 -1.71
CA LEU A 50 -8.99 -7.70 -1.45
C LEU A 50 -9.51 -7.00 -2.71
N LEU A 51 -10.52 -6.15 -2.58
CA LEU A 51 -10.89 -5.22 -3.65
C LEU A 51 -10.14 -3.91 -3.41
N ILE A 52 -9.46 -3.36 -4.42
CA ILE A 52 -8.72 -2.09 -4.31
C ILE A 52 -9.39 -1.09 -5.23
N LEU A 53 -9.81 0.04 -4.66
CA LEU A 53 -10.30 1.21 -5.39
C LEU A 53 -9.22 2.28 -5.33
N ASP A 54 -8.63 2.58 -6.49
CA ASP A 54 -7.60 3.61 -6.63
C ASP A 54 -8.14 4.87 -7.33
N ASP A 55 -7.36 5.95 -7.29
CA ASP A 55 -7.64 7.22 -7.97
C ASP A 55 -6.71 7.48 -9.18
N SER A 56 -6.26 6.39 -9.84
CA SER A 56 -5.48 6.47 -11.09
C SER A 56 -6.22 7.27 -12.16
N THR A 57 -7.54 7.08 -12.25
CA THR A 57 -8.44 8.05 -12.89
C THR A 57 -8.94 9.03 -11.82
N PRO A 58 -8.74 10.34 -11.99
CA PRO A 58 -9.20 11.35 -11.02
C PRO A 58 -10.68 11.24 -10.67
N TYR A 59 -11.02 11.41 -9.40
CA TYR A 59 -12.39 11.74 -9.00
C TYR A 59 -12.79 13.11 -9.57
N GLN A 60 -13.98 13.20 -10.14
CA GLN A 60 -14.51 14.38 -10.84
C GLN A 60 -15.96 14.63 -10.40
N ASP A 61 -16.20 14.61 -9.09
CA ASP A 61 -17.53 14.76 -8.49
C ASP A 61 -18.55 13.74 -9.03
N HIS A 62 -18.07 12.51 -9.28
CA HIS A 62 -18.91 11.36 -9.58
C HIS A 62 -20.01 11.28 -8.52
N GLY A 63 -21.26 11.04 -8.96
CA GLY A 63 -22.39 10.98 -8.04
C GLY A 63 -22.12 10.00 -6.89
N CYS A 64 -21.94 10.52 -5.67
CA CYS A 64 -21.49 9.71 -4.53
C CYS A 64 -22.44 8.54 -4.23
N ASP A 65 -23.75 8.75 -4.39
CA ASP A 65 -24.75 7.68 -4.23
C ASP A 65 -24.61 6.57 -5.29
N VAL A 66 -24.19 6.92 -6.50
CA VAL A 66 -23.92 5.95 -7.57
C VAL A 66 -22.70 5.09 -7.21
N ILE A 67 -21.63 5.73 -6.74
CA ILE A 67 -20.42 5.01 -6.27
C ILE A 67 -20.77 4.06 -5.12
N LEU A 68 -21.51 4.54 -4.11
CA LEU A 68 -21.89 3.73 -2.95
C LEU A 68 -22.77 2.53 -3.34
N SER A 69 -23.72 2.73 -4.26
CA SER A 69 -24.55 1.64 -4.78
C SER A 69 -23.70 0.60 -5.50
N GLN A 70 -22.81 1.03 -6.40
CA GLN A 70 -21.92 0.12 -7.14
C GLN A 70 -20.97 -0.65 -6.22
N LEU A 71 -20.39 0.01 -5.21
CA LEU A 71 -19.55 -0.65 -4.22
C LEU A 71 -20.35 -1.63 -3.36
N SER A 72 -21.55 -1.26 -2.92
CA SER A 72 -22.42 -2.15 -2.14
C SER A 72 -22.80 -3.40 -2.91
N ASP A 73 -23.15 -3.25 -4.20
CA ASP A 73 -23.44 -4.35 -5.10
C ASP A 73 -22.20 -5.23 -5.31
N ALA A 74 -21.03 -4.63 -5.53
CA ALA A 74 -19.78 -5.34 -5.71
C ALA A 74 -19.37 -6.12 -4.46
N VAL A 75 -19.47 -5.53 -3.26
CA VAL A 75 -19.20 -6.19 -1.99
C VAL A 75 -20.15 -7.37 -1.77
N THR A 76 -21.44 -7.19 -2.02
CA THR A 76 -22.45 -8.24 -1.89
C THR A 76 -22.24 -9.38 -2.88
N LYS A 77 -21.81 -9.07 -4.11
CA LYS A 77 -21.58 -10.08 -5.15
C LYS A 77 -20.27 -10.83 -4.95
N LEU A 78 -19.18 -10.10 -4.70
CA LEU A 78 -17.81 -10.62 -4.72
C LEU A 78 -17.35 -11.14 -3.36
N HIS A 79 -17.97 -10.71 -2.26
CA HIS A 79 -17.61 -11.06 -0.88
C HIS A 79 -16.10 -10.89 -0.60
N PRO A 80 -15.52 -9.70 -0.86
CA PRO A 80 -14.11 -9.48 -0.60
C PRO A 80 -13.81 -9.54 0.91
N ALA A 81 -12.57 -9.88 1.26
CA ALA A 81 -12.09 -9.82 2.64
C ALA A 81 -12.15 -8.38 3.21
N ALA A 82 -11.83 -7.41 2.36
CA ALA A 82 -11.93 -5.98 2.64
C ALA A 82 -12.00 -5.18 1.33
N LEU A 83 -12.36 -3.91 1.42
CA LEU A 83 -12.11 -2.89 0.41
C LEU A 83 -10.93 -2.02 0.86
N LEU A 84 -9.90 -1.86 0.04
CA LEU A 84 -8.86 -0.86 0.23
C LEU A 84 -9.17 0.37 -0.64
N LEU A 85 -9.18 1.54 -0.01
CA LEU A 85 -9.22 2.84 -0.70
C LEU A 85 -7.79 3.38 -0.81
N ASP A 86 -7.15 3.14 -1.94
CA ASP A 86 -5.79 3.60 -2.23
C ASP A 86 -5.84 4.93 -3.01
N PHE A 87 -6.25 5.97 -2.30
CA PHE A 87 -6.30 7.33 -2.85
C PHE A 87 -5.01 8.09 -2.54
N GLN A 88 -4.53 8.87 -3.52
CA GLN A 88 -3.25 9.57 -3.44
C GLN A 88 -3.38 11.10 -3.60
N ARG A 89 -4.59 11.66 -3.40
CA ARG A 89 -4.91 13.08 -3.62
C ARG A 89 -5.52 13.75 -2.37
N PRO A 90 -4.79 13.84 -1.24
CA PRO A 90 -5.37 14.21 0.06
C PRO A 90 -6.00 15.61 0.11
N ASP A 91 -5.59 16.50 -0.81
CA ASP A 91 -6.08 17.87 -0.93
C ASP A 91 -7.43 17.99 -1.66
N HIS A 92 -8.03 16.86 -2.09
CA HIS A 92 -9.32 16.86 -2.77
C HIS A 92 -10.48 16.65 -1.78
N ASP A 93 -11.14 17.73 -1.36
CA ASP A 93 -12.25 17.71 -0.38
C ASP A 93 -13.35 16.68 -0.69
N GLY A 94 -13.73 16.55 -1.98
CA GLY A 94 -14.73 15.58 -2.42
C GLY A 94 -14.36 14.12 -2.14
N LEU A 95 -13.06 13.77 -2.19
CA LEU A 95 -12.59 12.41 -1.91
C LEU A 95 -12.64 12.09 -0.42
N ARG A 96 -12.38 13.08 0.46
CA ARG A 96 -12.51 12.90 1.90
C ARG A 96 -13.96 12.61 2.29
N THR A 97 -14.89 13.42 1.78
CA THR A 97 -16.33 13.21 1.99
C THR A 97 -16.80 11.86 1.46
N LEU A 98 -16.34 11.47 0.26
CA LEU A 98 -16.65 10.16 -0.31
C LEU A 98 -16.12 9.03 0.58
N THR A 99 -14.89 9.13 1.06
CA THR A 99 -14.24 8.14 1.92
C THR A 99 -15.03 7.92 3.21
N GLU A 100 -15.44 9.00 3.89
CA GLU A 100 -16.28 8.93 5.10
C GLU A 100 -17.61 8.22 4.83
N ARG A 101 -18.24 8.52 3.68
CA ARG A 101 -19.49 7.88 3.28
C ARG A 101 -19.31 6.40 2.95
N ILE A 102 -18.22 6.02 2.29
CA ILE A 102 -17.91 4.61 1.98
C ILE A 102 -17.74 3.83 3.29
N VAL A 103 -16.90 4.32 4.21
CA VAL A 103 -16.63 3.66 5.50
C VAL A 103 -17.90 3.48 6.34
N SER A 104 -18.80 4.47 6.35
CA SER A 104 -20.05 4.40 7.11
C SER A 104 -21.17 3.57 6.47
N THR A 105 -21.07 3.27 5.17
CA THR A 105 -22.14 2.60 4.41
C THR A 105 -21.86 1.13 4.13
N LEU A 106 -20.61 0.78 3.81
CA LEU A 106 -20.28 -0.58 3.40
C LEU A 106 -20.27 -1.56 4.57
N SER A 107 -20.68 -2.80 4.30
CA SER A 107 -20.78 -3.87 5.31
C SER A 107 -19.48 -4.66 5.48
N CYS A 108 -18.55 -4.59 4.52
CA CYS A 108 -17.22 -5.20 4.65
C CYS A 108 -16.25 -4.24 5.35
N PRO A 109 -15.13 -4.75 5.90
CA PRO A 109 -14.05 -3.89 6.35
C PRO A 109 -13.55 -2.98 5.23
N VAL A 110 -13.34 -1.70 5.54
CA VAL A 110 -12.78 -0.70 4.63
C VAL A 110 -11.45 -0.22 5.20
N VAL A 111 -10.37 -0.50 4.50
CA VAL A 111 -9.01 -0.03 4.82
C VAL A 111 -8.78 1.27 4.06
N VAL A 112 -8.25 2.29 4.73
CA VAL A 112 -8.16 3.64 4.17
C VAL A 112 -6.73 4.15 4.26
N SER A 113 -6.19 4.71 3.16
CA SER A 113 -4.90 5.41 3.17
C SER A 113 -4.85 6.45 4.29
N SER A 114 -3.75 6.45 5.06
CA SER A 114 -3.67 7.17 6.33
C SER A 114 -4.04 8.66 6.26
N CYS A 115 -3.72 9.34 5.15
CA CYS A 115 -4.05 10.75 4.92
C CYS A 115 -5.56 11.07 4.87
N TYR A 116 -6.43 10.06 4.78
CA TYR A 116 -7.88 10.18 4.84
C TYR A 116 -8.51 9.57 6.11
N ALA A 117 -7.72 8.92 6.97
CA ALA A 117 -8.23 8.08 8.05
C ALA A 117 -8.20 8.74 9.45
N ASP A 118 -7.78 10.01 9.54
CA ASP A 118 -7.55 10.71 10.82
C ASP A 118 -8.78 10.73 11.74
N THR A 119 -9.97 10.90 11.17
CA THR A 119 -11.24 11.02 11.90
C THR A 119 -12.10 9.76 11.84
N LEU A 120 -11.62 8.70 11.17
CA LEU A 120 -12.39 7.50 10.85
C LEU A 120 -12.03 6.35 11.78
N ASP A 121 -13.04 5.65 12.30
CA ASP A 121 -12.87 4.40 13.03
C ASP A 121 -12.79 3.22 12.05
N CYS A 122 -11.66 3.10 11.37
CA CYS A 122 -11.39 2.06 10.39
C CYS A 122 -9.91 1.64 10.39
N PRO A 123 -9.58 0.47 9.83
CA PRO A 123 -8.21 0.10 9.50
C PRO A 123 -7.53 1.16 8.62
N ILE A 124 -6.25 1.39 8.87
CA ILE A 124 -5.43 2.34 8.11
C ILE A 124 -4.44 1.62 7.22
N PHE A 125 -4.22 2.15 6.02
CA PHE A 125 -3.18 1.72 5.11
C PHE A 125 -2.04 2.74 5.15
N LEU A 126 -0.85 2.29 5.55
CA LEU A 126 0.34 3.13 5.62
C LEU A 126 1.23 2.88 4.40
N PRO A 127 1.85 3.95 3.84
CA PRO A 127 2.89 3.77 2.84
C PRO A 127 4.09 3.01 3.44
N PRO A 128 5.05 2.57 2.62
CA PRO A 128 6.28 1.98 3.12
C PRO A 128 6.99 2.99 4.02
N GLU A 129 7.50 2.54 5.17
CA GLU A 129 8.19 3.45 6.07
C GLU A 129 9.53 3.91 5.47
N PRO A 130 9.99 5.12 5.80
CA PRO A 130 11.29 5.60 5.35
C PRO A 130 12.43 4.67 5.82
N LEU A 131 13.35 4.34 4.93
CA LEU A 131 14.44 3.36 5.21
C LEU A 131 15.43 3.77 6.30
N TRP A 132 15.37 4.99 6.80
CA TRP A 132 16.22 5.51 7.87
C TRP A 132 15.55 5.49 9.25
N GLN A 133 14.28 5.07 9.33
CA GLN A 133 13.52 5.01 10.57
C GLN A 133 13.16 3.55 10.92
N PRO A 134 13.38 3.11 12.18
CA PRO A 134 12.91 1.81 12.64
C PRO A 134 11.38 1.67 12.57
N LEU A 135 10.90 0.49 12.20
CA LEU A 135 9.46 0.22 12.08
C LEU A 135 8.66 0.53 13.36
N PRO A 136 9.11 0.18 14.58
CA PRO A 136 8.38 0.52 15.81
C PRO A 136 8.15 2.03 15.97
N GLU A 137 9.14 2.86 15.61
CA GLU A 137 9.05 4.31 15.69
C GLU A 137 8.11 4.88 14.63
N TYR A 138 8.11 4.29 13.44
CA TYR A 138 7.19 4.67 12.36
C TYR A 138 5.73 4.37 12.71
N LEU A 139 5.45 3.25 13.39
CA LEU A 139 4.09 2.84 13.76
C LEU A 139 3.55 3.54 15.02
N GLU A 140 4.43 4.16 15.81
CA GLU A 140 4.07 4.78 17.10
C GLU A 140 2.88 5.77 17.01
N PRO A 141 2.79 6.67 16.02
CA PRO A 141 1.67 7.60 15.89
C PRO A 141 0.31 6.91 15.72
N TYR A 142 0.31 5.66 15.27
CA TYR A 142 -0.89 4.89 14.95
C TYR A 142 -1.20 3.83 16.00
N ARG A 143 -0.61 3.93 17.19
CA ARG A 143 -0.88 3.02 18.30
C ARG A 143 -2.38 2.89 18.56
N ASN A 144 -2.84 1.65 18.75
CA ASN A 144 -4.24 1.25 18.94
C ASN A 144 -5.13 1.33 17.68
N ARG A 145 -4.58 1.65 16.50
CA ARG A 145 -5.28 1.46 15.22
C ARG A 145 -5.03 0.06 14.68
N GLU A 146 -5.97 -0.45 13.90
CA GLU A 146 -5.68 -1.58 13.01
C GLU A 146 -4.84 -1.07 11.82
N ILE A 147 -3.65 -1.64 11.63
CA ILE A 147 -2.68 -1.17 10.64
C ILE A 147 -2.51 -2.21 9.54
N TRP A 148 -2.53 -1.74 8.30
CA TRP A 148 -2.11 -2.45 7.11
C TRP A 148 -0.94 -1.68 6.47
N LEU A 149 0.03 -2.41 5.91
CA LEU A 149 1.23 -1.81 5.33
C LEU A 149 1.30 -2.02 3.82
N ASP A 150 1.75 -1.00 3.11
CA ASP A 150 2.28 -1.16 1.77
C ASP A 150 3.65 -1.86 1.85
N ALA A 151 3.72 -3.07 1.30
CA ALA A 151 4.89 -3.91 1.24
C ALA A 151 5.48 -3.82 -0.17
N ALA A 152 6.39 -2.87 -0.36
CA ALA A 152 7.11 -2.68 -1.60
C ALA A 152 8.62 -2.80 -1.38
N PRO A 153 9.37 -3.42 -2.30
CA PRO A 153 10.81 -3.23 -2.37
C PRO A 153 11.11 -1.75 -2.67
N ILE A 154 11.88 -1.12 -1.79
CA ILE A 154 12.14 0.33 -1.88
C ILE A 154 13.63 0.62 -1.83
N CYS A 155 14.02 1.72 -2.46
CA CYS A 155 15.36 2.28 -2.43
C CYS A 155 15.29 3.75 -2.13
N ALA A 156 16.30 4.28 -1.45
CA ALA A 156 16.40 5.69 -1.20
C ALA A 156 17.85 6.12 -0.98
N GLN A 157 18.08 7.42 -1.09
CA GLN A 157 19.27 8.07 -0.59
C GLN A 157 18.95 9.01 0.56
N VAL A 158 19.80 9.00 1.59
CA VAL A 158 19.86 10.08 2.57
C VAL A 158 21.15 10.84 2.31
N LEU A 159 21.01 12.08 1.87
CA LEU A 159 22.13 12.99 1.63
C LEU A 159 22.27 13.85 2.87
N VAL A 160 23.46 13.82 3.47
CA VAL A 160 23.78 14.58 4.67
C VAL A 160 24.88 15.56 4.31
N ASP A 161 24.56 16.85 4.37
CA ASP A 161 25.56 17.92 4.29
C ASP A 161 25.78 18.52 5.70
N LYS A 162 26.51 19.64 5.76
CA LYS A 162 26.87 20.28 7.02
C LYS A 162 25.67 20.91 7.77
N ASP A 163 24.61 21.28 7.05
CA ASP A 163 23.49 22.09 7.54
C ASP A 163 22.18 21.29 7.57
N THR A 164 21.99 20.35 6.63
CA THR A 164 20.73 19.63 6.44
C THR A 164 20.91 18.16 6.04
N SER A 165 19.80 17.42 6.12
CA SER A 165 19.69 16.09 5.51
C SER A 165 18.46 16.03 4.61
N HIS A 166 18.58 15.28 3.51
CA HIS A 166 17.54 15.13 2.50
C HIS A 166 17.30 13.65 2.19
N TYR A 167 16.06 13.20 2.33
CA TYR A 167 15.62 11.88 1.90
C TYR A 167 15.12 11.94 0.46
N LEU A 168 15.72 11.13 -0.41
CA LEU A 168 15.38 11.02 -1.83
C LEU A 168 14.96 9.58 -2.13
N PRO A 169 13.65 9.29 -2.32
CA PRO A 169 13.23 7.97 -2.78
C PRO A 169 13.75 7.71 -4.20
N LEU A 170 14.17 6.48 -4.46
CA LEU A 170 14.73 6.03 -5.73
C LEU A 170 13.93 4.85 -6.28
N SER A 171 13.93 4.70 -7.60
CA SER A 171 13.40 3.49 -8.24
C SER A 171 14.20 2.27 -7.81
N TYR A 172 13.53 1.18 -7.43
CA TYR A 172 14.17 -0.04 -6.94
C TYR A 172 15.23 -0.64 -7.89
N THR A 173 15.08 -0.43 -9.20
CA THR A 173 16.03 -0.87 -10.23
C THR A 173 17.41 -0.21 -10.17
N THR A 174 17.59 0.79 -9.29
CA THR A 174 18.84 1.55 -9.13
C THR A 174 19.72 1.06 -7.98
N CYS A 175 19.32 -0.01 -7.30
CA CYS A 175 20.07 -0.55 -6.16
C CYS A 175 21.35 -1.27 -6.63
N ASP A 176 22.48 -0.57 -6.61
CA ASP A 176 23.80 -1.20 -6.57
C ASP A 176 23.90 -2.09 -5.32
N ALA A 177 24.66 -3.19 -5.40
CA ALA A 177 24.80 -4.17 -4.33
C ALA A 177 25.30 -3.50 -3.03
N CYS A 178 24.36 -3.13 -2.15
CA CYS A 178 24.65 -2.57 -0.84
C CYS A 178 25.31 -3.65 0.03
N PRO A 179 26.59 -3.51 0.43
CA PRO A 179 27.32 -4.61 1.04
C PRO A 179 26.95 -4.82 2.52
N HIS A 180 26.48 -3.77 3.20
CA HIS A 180 26.13 -3.82 4.61
C HIS A 180 24.64 -4.06 4.80
N TYR A 181 24.28 -4.72 5.90
CA TYR A 181 22.90 -4.96 6.32
C TYR A 181 22.70 -4.38 7.71
N ASP A 182 21.56 -3.76 7.93
CA ASP A 182 21.12 -3.26 9.23
C ASP A 182 19.89 -4.05 9.69
N ASP A 183 20.03 -4.78 10.80
CA ASP A 183 18.98 -5.63 11.37
C ASP A 183 17.80 -4.81 11.93
N THR A 184 18.03 -3.56 12.33
CA THR A 184 17.01 -2.69 12.93
C THR A 184 16.14 -2.03 11.86
N LEU A 185 16.76 -1.66 10.74
CA LEU A 185 16.08 -1.01 9.62
C LEU A 185 15.58 -2.00 8.56
N HIS A 186 15.93 -3.28 8.68
CA HIS A 186 15.68 -4.32 7.66
C HIS A 186 16.04 -3.86 6.25
N CYS A 187 17.21 -3.26 6.11
CA CYS A 187 17.67 -2.76 4.83
C CYS A 187 19.16 -2.97 4.65
N ARG A 188 19.59 -3.00 3.40
CA ARG A 188 21.00 -2.95 3.04
C ARG A 188 21.39 -1.52 2.78
N TYR A 189 22.64 -1.19 3.09
CA TYR A 189 23.16 0.14 2.83
C TYR A 189 24.61 0.18 2.33
N HIS A 190 24.96 1.29 1.72
CA HIS A 190 26.33 1.69 1.38
C HIS A 190 26.50 3.18 1.65
N ILE A 191 27.70 3.59 2.06
CA ILE A 191 28.02 4.97 2.38
C ILE A 191 29.11 5.47 1.46
N LYS A 192 28.87 6.60 0.79
CA LYS A 192 29.86 7.29 -0.03
C LYS A 192 30.08 8.69 0.53
N ILE A 193 31.35 9.04 0.73
CA ILE A 193 31.74 10.41 1.07
C ILE A 193 32.06 11.14 -0.24
N GLU A 194 31.33 12.21 -0.51
CA GLU A 194 31.59 13.15 -1.59
C GLU A 194 32.12 14.47 -1.00
N GLN A 195 32.55 15.41 -1.84
CA GLN A 195 33.35 16.57 -1.38
C GLN A 195 32.68 17.38 -0.25
N GLU A 196 31.38 17.60 -0.33
CA GLU A 196 30.62 18.41 0.65
C GLU A 196 29.45 17.66 1.29
N GLN A 197 29.29 16.36 1.01
CA GLN A 197 28.16 15.57 1.48
C GLN A 197 28.52 14.10 1.72
N ILE A 198 27.80 13.46 2.63
CA ILE A 198 27.78 12.02 2.84
C ILE A 198 26.49 11.48 2.24
N VAL A 199 26.61 10.51 1.34
CA VAL A 199 25.47 9.86 0.68
C VAL A 199 25.31 8.46 1.25
N PHE A 200 24.20 8.23 1.96
CA PHE A 200 23.76 6.91 2.36
C PHE A 200 22.81 6.39 1.27
N SER A 201 23.14 5.29 0.61
CA SER A 201 22.22 4.58 -0.26
C SER A 201 21.63 3.42 0.54
N LEU A 202 20.30 3.35 0.64
CA LEU A 202 19.55 2.35 1.39
C LEU A 202 18.61 1.60 0.47
N CYS A 203 18.41 0.31 0.73
CA CYS A 203 17.66 -0.57 -0.15
C CYS A 203 17.06 -1.74 0.64
N ARG A 204 15.76 -1.99 0.48
CA ARG A 204 15.08 -3.18 0.99
C ARG A 204 14.56 -3.98 -0.19
N SER A 205 15.13 -5.17 -0.41
CA SER A 205 14.68 -6.09 -1.45
C SER A 205 13.60 -7.04 -0.93
N CYS A 206 13.09 -7.91 -1.80
CA CYS A 206 12.22 -9.01 -1.39
C CYS A 206 12.86 -9.93 -0.35
N ALA A 207 14.19 -10.06 -0.30
CA ALA A 207 14.87 -10.86 0.71
C ALA A 207 14.75 -10.24 2.12
N GLU A 208 14.94 -8.93 2.23
CA GLU A 208 14.83 -8.22 3.50
C GLU A 208 13.36 -7.96 3.92
N LEU A 209 12.42 -7.93 2.97
CA LEU A 209 10.98 -7.77 3.28
C LEU A 209 10.44 -8.87 4.21
N ALA A 210 10.99 -10.09 4.19
CA ALA A 210 10.54 -11.16 5.07
C ALA A 210 10.81 -10.88 6.55
N SER A 211 12.01 -10.41 6.88
CA SER A 211 12.35 -10.02 8.25
C SER A 211 11.53 -8.82 8.71
N TRP A 212 11.32 -7.85 7.81
CA TRP A 212 10.49 -6.68 8.07
C TRP A 212 9.02 -7.03 8.34
N LEU A 213 8.42 -7.90 7.52
CA LEU A 213 7.04 -8.39 7.73
C LEU A 213 6.89 -9.21 9.01
N ALA A 214 7.93 -9.95 9.41
CA ALA A 214 7.93 -10.68 10.67
C ALA A 214 7.95 -9.73 11.88
N GLU A 215 8.72 -8.64 11.83
CA GLU A 215 8.66 -7.59 12.86
C GLU A 215 7.29 -6.90 12.85
N ALA A 216 6.75 -6.57 11.68
CA ALA A 216 5.41 -6.00 11.54
C ALA A 216 4.32 -6.87 12.20
N GLU A 217 4.37 -8.20 11.99
CA GLU A 217 3.49 -9.15 12.70
C GLU A 217 3.64 -9.04 14.22
N ALA A 218 4.88 -9.02 14.72
CA ALA A 218 5.18 -8.89 16.15
C ALA A 218 4.66 -7.56 16.75
N LEU A 219 4.65 -6.49 15.96
CA LEU A 219 4.12 -5.17 16.34
C LEU A 219 2.58 -5.09 16.21
N GLY A 220 1.93 -6.14 15.71
CA GLY A 220 0.47 -6.26 15.67
C GLY A 220 -0.19 -5.78 14.39
N VAL A 221 0.58 -5.52 13.32
CA VAL A 221 0.07 -5.25 11.97
C VAL A 221 -0.86 -6.37 11.52
N LYS A 222 -1.95 -6.05 10.82
CA LYS A 222 -3.03 -6.98 10.47
C LYS A 222 -3.05 -7.42 9.01
N GLY A 223 -2.37 -6.69 8.14
CA GLY A 223 -2.25 -7.05 6.73
C GLY A 223 -1.14 -6.29 6.05
N ALA A 224 -0.70 -6.81 4.91
CA ALA A 224 0.19 -6.12 3.99
C ALA A 224 -0.37 -6.22 2.57
N VAL A 225 -0.10 -5.22 1.75
CA VAL A 225 -0.45 -5.20 0.33
C VAL A 225 0.80 -4.88 -0.45
N GLY A 226 1.13 -5.66 -1.48
CA GLY A 226 2.27 -5.37 -2.34
C GLY A 226 1.98 -5.76 -3.77
N LEU A 227 2.72 -5.19 -4.72
CA LEU A 227 2.47 -5.44 -6.14
C LEU A 227 2.81 -6.87 -6.52
N PHE A 228 1.93 -7.50 -7.31
CA PHE A 228 2.12 -8.88 -7.75
C PHE A 228 3.43 -9.07 -8.53
N GLN A 229 3.79 -8.12 -9.40
CA GLN A 229 5.02 -8.21 -10.19
C GLN A 229 6.29 -8.23 -9.32
N GLU A 230 6.25 -7.57 -8.16
CA GLU A 230 7.38 -7.44 -7.25
C GLU A 230 7.46 -8.61 -6.26
N LEU A 231 6.30 -9.11 -5.80
CA LEU A 231 6.20 -10.06 -4.71
C LEU A 231 5.69 -11.46 -5.10
N ARG A 232 5.43 -11.76 -6.38
CA ARG A 232 4.93 -13.09 -6.77
C ARG A 232 5.80 -14.26 -6.27
N ASP A 233 7.11 -14.08 -6.24
CA ASP A 233 8.08 -15.10 -5.81
C ASP A 233 8.24 -15.15 -4.28
N PHE A 234 7.58 -14.24 -3.55
CA PHE A 234 7.57 -14.16 -2.09
C PHE A 234 6.52 -15.08 -1.45
N SER A 235 5.47 -15.44 -2.22
CA SER A 235 4.28 -16.16 -1.73
C SER A 235 4.19 -17.62 -2.18
N SER A 236 5.24 -18.15 -2.81
CA SER A 236 5.32 -19.51 -3.33
C SER A 236 5.75 -20.53 -2.28
#